data_AF-A0A967M1S7-F1
#
_entry.id   AF-A0A967M1S7-F1
#
_cell.length_a   1.000
_cell.length_b   1.000
_cell.length_c   1.000
_cell.angle_alpha   90.00
_cell.angle_beta   90.00
_cell.angle_gamma   90.00
#
_symmetry.space_group_name_H-M   'P 1'
#
loop_
_entity.id
_entity.type
_entity.pdbx_description
1 polymer ?
#
loop_
_entity_poly.entity_id
_entity_poly.type
_entity_poly.pdbx_seq_one_letter_code
_entity_poly.pdbx_strand_id
1 'polypeptide(L)'
;FRRIENIVPNHLSGIAISEVIEDPGTVEMLRGRAVVVRRLQPLPLEAIVRGYIIGSGWKDYLETGSVCGIPLPNGLRQADRLPE
;
A
#
# COMPACT_ATOMS: atom_id res chain seq x y z
N PHE A 1 7.80 2.21 7.24
CA PHE A 1 8.22 3.57 6.83
C PHE A 1 9.72 3.75 6.75
N ARG A 2 10.52 3.51 7.83
CA ARG A 2 11.99 3.70 7.82
C ARG A 2 12.72 3.15 6.59
N ARG A 3 12.39 1.93 6.13
CA ARG A 3 13.04 1.29 4.97
C ARG A 3 12.99 2.07 3.66
N ILE A 4 12.04 3.01 3.51
CA ILE A 4 11.80 3.75 2.26
C ILE A 4 11.82 5.27 2.48
N GLU A 5 12.29 5.73 3.65
CA GLU A 5 12.24 7.16 4.01
C GLU A 5 13.13 8.04 3.13
N ASN A 6 14.18 7.46 2.55
CA ASN A 6 15.07 8.10 1.59
C ASN A 6 14.55 8.07 0.15
N ILE A 7 13.42 7.39 -0.11
CA ILE A 7 12.80 7.28 -1.43
C ILE A 7 11.61 8.23 -1.53
N VAL A 8 10.74 8.23 -0.51
CA VAL A 8 9.51 9.04 -0.52
C VAL A 8 9.17 9.53 0.89
N PRO A 9 8.78 10.80 1.06
CA PRO A 9 8.28 11.28 2.35
C PRO A 9 7.00 10.53 2.75
N ASN A 10 6.78 10.39 4.06
CA ASN A 10 5.61 9.69 4.60
C ASN A 10 4.89 10.53 5.66
N HIS A 11 3.70 10.10 6.05
CA HIS A 11 2.82 10.87 6.94
C HIS A 11 3.18 10.84 8.43
N LEU A 12 4.20 10.07 8.87
CA LEU A 12 4.54 9.99 10.29
C LEU A 12 4.94 11.38 10.83
N SER A 13 4.47 11.73 12.02
CA SER A 13 4.80 13.01 12.68
C SER A 13 6.03 12.93 13.57
N GLY A 14 6.38 11.74 14.06
CA GLY A 14 7.44 11.53 15.06
C GLY A 14 6.97 11.75 16.52
N ILE A 15 5.73 12.17 16.72
CA ILE A 15 5.13 12.42 18.03
C ILE A 15 4.70 11.09 18.67
N ALA A 16 4.98 10.90 19.95
CA ALA A 16 4.53 9.73 20.71
C ALA A 16 3.04 9.83 21.07
N ILE A 17 2.37 8.67 21.20
CA ILE A 17 0.94 8.63 21.57
C ILE A 17 0.69 9.28 22.94
N SER A 18 1.60 9.09 23.89
CA SER A 18 1.53 9.69 25.23
C SER A 18 1.66 11.22 25.23
N GLU A 19 2.11 11.84 24.14
CA GLU A 19 2.14 13.30 24.00
C GLU A 19 0.78 13.86 23.54
N VAL A 20 -0.12 13.02 23.04
CA VAL A 20 -1.43 13.44 22.49
C VAL A 20 -2.62 12.80 23.21
N ILE A 21 -2.40 11.77 24.02
CA ILE A 21 -3.42 11.10 24.83
C ILE A 21 -2.92 11.03 26.27
N GLU A 22 -3.74 11.55 27.18
CA GLU A 22 -3.40 11.62 28.61
C GLU A 22 -3.71 10.32 29.35
N ASP A 23 -4.79 9.60 28.98
CA ASP A 23 -5.22 8.40 29.68
C ASP A 23 -4.20 7.25 29.52
N PRO A 24 -3.54 6.81 30.61
CA PRO A 24 -2.52 5.77 30.53
C PRO A 24 -3.07 4.42 30.07
N GLY A 25 -4.33 4.10 30.39
CA GLY A 25 -4.98 2.86 29.94
C GLY A 25 -5.12 2.82 28.42
N THR A 26 -5.55 3.93 27.82
CA THR A 26 -5.65 4.11 26.37
C THR A 26 -4.27 4.10 25.72
N VAL A 27 -3.28 4.80 26.29
CA VAL A 27 -1.90 4.78 25.78
C VAL A 27 -1.36 3.34 25.73
N GLU A 28 -1.58 2.56 26.78
CA GLU A 28 -1.13 1.17 26.85
C GLU A 28 -1.86 0.27 25.84
N MET A 29 -3.18 0.43 25.72
CA MET A 29 -3.97 -0.30 24.73
C MET A 29 -3.48 -0.06 23.29
N LEU A 30 -3.08 1.17 22.98
CA LEU A 30 -2.64 1.59 21.64
C LEU A 30 -1.15 1.31 21.36
N ARG A 31 -0.37 0.96 22.38
CA ARG A 31 1.07 0.70 22.24
C ARG A 31 1.35 -0.33 21.15
N GLY A 32 2.16 0.04 20.16
CA GLY A 32 2.54 -0.81 19.03
C GLY A 32 1.46 -1.03 17.97
N ARG A 33 0.25 -0.47 18.14
CA ARG A 33 -0.89 -0.64 17.22
C ARG A 33 -1.37 0.66 16.58
N ALA A 34 -0.90 1.81 17.07
CA ALA A 34 -1.24 3.13 16.53
C ALA A 34 0.01 4.00 16.30
N VAL A 35 -0.15 5.02 15.47
CA VAL A 35 0.86 6.03 15.15
C VAL A 35 0.20 7.40 15.06
N VAL A 36 0.91 8.45 15.50
CA VAL A 36 0.49 9.83 15.25
C VAL A 36 0.97 10.24 13.86
N VAL A 37 0.06 10.80 13.06
CA VAL A 37 0.31 11.13 11.66
C VAL A 37 -0.11 12.56 11.36
N ARG A 38 0.52 13.15 10.35
CA ARG A 38 0.10 14.42 9.76
C ARG A 38 -1.18 14.19 8.96
N ARG A 39 -2.19 15.04 9.16
CA ARG A 39 -3.38 15.05 8.31
C ARG A 39 -2.97 15.56 6.92
N LEU A 40 -3.18 14.75 5.90
CA LEU A 40 -2.89 15.07 4.50
C LEU A 40 -4.18 15.04 3.67
N GLN A 41 -4.16 15.65 2.49
CA GLN A 41 -5.22 15.49 1.50
C GLN A 41 -4.92 14.24 0.65
N PRO A 42 -5.73 13.17 0.73
CA PRO A 42 -5.49 11.97 -0.06
C PRO A 42 -5.78 12.23 -1.55
N LEU A 43 -5.02 11.58 -2.43
CA LEU A 43 -5.39 11.46 -3.83
C LEU A 43 -6.54 10.45 -3.96
N PRO A 44 -7.58 10.72 -4.79
CA PRO A 44 -8.73 9.83 -4.92
C PRO A 44 -8.42 8.65 -5.86
N LEU A 45 -7.37 7.89 -5.56
CA LEU A 45 -6.93 6.73 -6.34
C LEU A 45 -6.25 5.70 -5.44
N GLU A 46 -6.15 4.47 -5.94
CA GLU A 46 -5.35 3.40 -5.34
C GLU A 46 -4.09 3.16 -6.19
N ALA A 47 -2.92 3.36 -5.60
CA ALA A 47 -1.64 3.11 -6.26
C ALA A 47 -1.24 1.64 -6.12
N ILE A 48 -1.69 0.80 -7.05
CA ILE A 48 -1.44 -0.64 -7.07
C ILE A 48 -0.20 -0.95 -7.93
N VAL A 49 0.76 -1.68 -7.37
CA VAL A 49 1.91 -2.24 -8.09
C VAL A 49 1.79 -3.76 -8.12
N ARG A 50 2.00 -4.36 -9.29
CA ARG A 50 1.94 -5.82 -9.49
C ARG A 50 3.26 -6.30 -10.03
N GLY A 51 3.96 -7.16 -9.29
CA GLY A 51 5.13 -7.88 -9.82
C GLY A 51 4.78 -9.23 -10.46
N TYR A 52 3.56 -9.72 -10.22
CA TYR A 52 3.06 -11.02 -10.65
C TYR A 52 1.60 -10.90 -11.07
N ILE A 53 1.19 -11.70 -12.06
CA ILE A 53 -0.18 -11.68 -12.57
C ILE A 53 -1.10 -12.60 -11.74
N ILE A 54 -1.93 -11.99 -10.89
CA ILE A 54 -2.82 -12.72 -9.98
C ILE A 54 -4.05 -11.89 -9.62
N GLY A 55 -5.05 -12.51 -9.00
CA GLY A 55 -6.23 -11.84 -8.47
C GLY A 55 -7.06 -11.22 -9.59
N SER A 56 -7.55 -9.99 -9.40
CA SER A 56 -8.32 -9.27 -10.42
C SER A 56 -7.54 -9.07 -11.73
N GLY A 57 -6.24 -8.76 -11.68
CA GLY A 57 -5.43 -8.61 -12.89
C GLY A 57 -5.32 -9.90 -13.70
N TRP A 58 -5.36 -11.08 -13.07
CA TRP A 58 -5.41 -12.34 -13.80
C TRP A 58 -6.74 -12.55 -14.53
N LYS A 59 -7.86 -12.15 -13.90
CA LYS A 59 -9.19 -12.20 -14.53
C LYS A 59 -9.26 -11.28 -15.75
N ASP A 60 -8.83 -10.02 -15.60
CA ASP A 60 -8.81 -9.06 -16.71
C ASP A 60 -7.96 -9.57 -17.89
N TYR A 61 -6.81 -10.19 -17.60
CA TYR A 61 -5.94 -10.75 -18.62
C TYR A 61 -6.55 -11.95 -19.35
N LEU A 62 -7.24 -12.84 -18.62
CA LEU A 62 -7.96 -13.95 -19.26
C LEU A 62 -9.09 -13.45 -20.19
N GLU A 63 -9.74 -12.35 -19.83
CA GLU A 63 -10.85 -11.79 -20.61
C GLU A 63 -10.36 -10.96 -21.81
N THR A 64 -9.28 -10.20 -21.64
CA THR A 64 -8.89 -9.14 -22.59
C THR A 64 -7.44 -9.21 -23.09
N GLY A 65 -6.61 -10.06 -22.50
CA GLY A 65 -5.16 -10.04 -22.70
C GLY A 65 -4.46 -8.82 -22.08
N SER A 66 -5.17 -8.05 -21.25
CA SER A 66 -4.69 -6.78 -20.67
C SER A 66 -5.00 -6.67 -19.18
N VAL A 67 -4.32 -5.76 -18.48
CA VAL A 67 -4.62 -5.37 -17.09
C VAL A 67 -4.76 -3.86 -17.02
N CYS A 68 -5.89 -3.36 -16.50
CA CYS A 68 -6.17 -1.91 -16.48
C CYS A 68 -6.02 -1.25 -17.88
N GLY A 69 -6.33 -1.98 -18.95
CA GLY A 69 -6.18 -1.53 -20.34
C GLY A 69 -4.74 -1.60 -20.90
N ILE A 70 -3.78 -2.08 -20.11
CA ILE A 70 -2.38 -2.25 -20.54
C ILE A 70 -2.22 -3.68 -21.09
N PRO A 71 -1.89 -3.87 -22.37
CA PRO A 71 -1.70 -5.21 -22.95
C PRO A 71 -0.52 -5.93 -22.31
N LEU A 72 -0.65 -7.23 -22.09
CA LEU A 72 0.42 -8.08 -21.57
C LEU A 72 0.83 -9.14 -22.61
N PRO A 73 2.04 -9.73 -22.50
CA PRO A 73 2.44 -10.81 -23.37
C PRO A 73 1.47 -11.99 -23.32
N ASN A 74 1.32 -12.68 -24.45
CA ASN A 74 0.51 -13.89 -24.51
C ASN A 74 1.15 -15.05 -23.74
N GLY A 75 0.32 -16.00 -23.30
CA GLY A 75 0.78 -17.24 -22.69
C GLY A 75 1.23 -17.14 -21.24
N LEU A 76 0.97 -16.01 -20.57
CA LEU A 76 1.16 -15.93 -19.12
C LEU A 76 0.22 -16.90 -18.43
N ARG A 77 0.71 -17.52 -17.36
CA ARG A 77 -0.06 -18.36 -16.46
C ARG A 77 -0.32 -17.63 -15.16
N GLN A 78 -1.30 -18.12 -14.41
CA GLN A 78 -1.61 -17.56 -13.11
C GLN A 78 -0.38 -17.58 -12.20
N ALA A 79 -0.12 -16.45 -11.55
CA ALA A 79 1.04 -16.18 -10.70
C ALA A 79 2.41 -16.16 -11.41
N ASP A 80 2.45 -16.09 -12.75
CA ASP A 80 3.71 -15.78 -13.46
C ASP A 80 4.17 -14.34 -13.15
N ARG A 81 5.48 -14.13 -13.17
CA ARG A 81 6.09 -12.80 -13.00
C ARG A 81 5.78 -11.94 -14.22
N LEU A 82 5.39 -10.68 -13.98
CA LEU A 82 5.20 -9.72 -15.06
C LEU A 82 6.56 -9.30 -15.64
N PRO A 83 6.64 -9.02 -16.96
CA PRO A 83 7.90 -8.73 -17.64
C PRO A 83 8.57 -7.43 -17.19
N GLU A 84 7.85 -6.51 -16.56
CA GLU A 84 8.34 -5.34 -15.80
C GLU A 84 7.26 -4.89 -14.80
#